data_AF-L8H8H1-F1
#
_entry.id   AF-L8H8H1-F1
#
_cell.length_a   1.000
_cell.length_b   1.000
_cell.length_c   1.000
_cell.angle_alpha   90.00
_cell.angle_beta   90.00
_cell.angle_gamma   90.00
#
_symmetry.space_group_name_H-M   'P 1'
#
loop_
_entity.id
_entity.type
_entity.pdbx_description
1 polymer ?
#
loop_
_entity_poly.entity_id
_entity_poly.type
_entity_poly.pdbx_seq_one_letter_code
_entity_poly.pdbx_strand_id
1 'polypeptide(L)'
;MSFDIDPRDITLKQELGSGSFGKVYSGTVYGSDVAIKDIDDDDLAALVEEVEIWRTCPHPNIVQLLGACMRKGDFRIVTEKLDGDLEGLIHDTDKLLSLYTRMCMVRDIALGMNWLHNTKPAIIHRDLKLGNVLYRKRGNWYEIKVSDFGLAQLKPRHVHHLRDSKKGAVGTPLYMAPEVMLGKPFNEKADVYAFGICMWEIVMREDPFQEFKHYDEFVKAVAEQGARPQMPKDCPSKLRKVMQACWHQDPAKRPNFGEVAERMLKVIIQCAIEDKHGRKFWSSNFLAQYRIPWESFVNAFYSFLGLTHLASRSTSGSIYKLLNTLHVKATGRGASSLYGSRSASIKTVKSPRSEEKPSKTRSGSAIEEELTDPLTEEDVEAVIAYRCLKAVAARQEGDEFTVEINWFGDMLKWFGPLKRDDSILSTIRAMLRYPWFHGPIDSDEAKRRLSNMPAGTFLVRFSLTTPGSYTISRVLKPGKVLHSRMQFVPGKGFTLENKKFFLNLSLLVSSLREPLDLKAACGGSQYTELFKVILPSGNRQEEAEEEEEGEESYKEFSSTILRQVKDEYVEPALSSDSDDVKVRHGKEKEVSSDDAKSNKKEKKEKKEKKEKKEKKEKKHRAKDDKQKTY
;
A
#
# COMPACT_ATOMS: atom_id res chain seq x y z
N MET A 1 -12.54 -16.67 31.45
CA MET A 1 -12.02 -15.57 32.30
C MET A 1 -13.21 -14.70 32.64
N SER A 2 -13.33 -14.25 33.89
CA SER A 2 -14.30 -13.20 34.23
C SER A 2 -13.98 -11.95 33.38
N PHE A 3 -14.99 -11.29 32.81
CA PHE A 3 -14.80 -9.99 32.15
C PHE A 3 -14.59 -8.87 33.18
N ASP A 4 -14.95 -9.11 34.44
CA ASP A 4 -14.63 -8.24 35.57
C ASP A 4 -13.16 -8.45 35.97
N ILE A 5 -12.37 -7.39 35.84
CA ILE A 5 -10.94 -7.34 36.16
C ILE A 5 -10.78 -6.64 37.50
N ASP A 6 -10.06 -7.28 38.44
CA ASP A 6 -9.73 -6.63 39.70
C ASP A 6 -8.80 -5.44 39.46
N PRO A 7 -9.10 -4.25 40.00
CA PRO A 7 -8.21 -3.08 39.94
C PRO A 7 -6.75 -3.36 40.25
N ARG A 8 -6.48 -4.29 41.17
CA ARG A 8 -5.13 -4.63 41.63
C ARG A 8 -4.30 -5.32 40.55
N ASP A 9 -4.97 -5.92 39.56
CA ASP A 9 -4.32 -6.54 38.40
C ASP A 9 -4.05 -5.54 37.27
N ILE A 10 -4.49 -4.29 37.42
CA ILE A 10 -4.29 -3.21 36.46
C ILE A 10 -3.14 -2.31 36.92
N THR A 11 -2.16 -2.10 36.04
CA THR A 11 -1.10 -1.10 36.26
C THR A 11 -1.17 -0.04 35.17
N LEU A 12 -1.51 1.19 35.54
CA LEU A 12 -1.47 2.35 34.64
C LEU A 12 -0.01 2.77 34.38
N LYS A 13 0.28 3.14 33.13
CA LYS A 13 1.56 3.68 32.68
C LYS A 13 1.34 5.11 32.16
N GLN A 14 1.72 5.40 30.91
CA GLN A 14 1.55 6.73 30.32
C GLN A 14 0.12 6.95 29.82
N GLU A 15 -0.36 8.19 29.91
CA GLU A 15 -1.56 8.66 29.21
C GLU A 15 -1.34 8.58 27.69
N LEU A 16 -2.32 8.04 26.98
CA LEU A 16 -2.35 7.92 25.52
C LEU A 16 -3.19 9.03 24.89
N GLY A 17 -4.24 9.47 25.58
CA GLY A 17 -5.11 10.55 25.14
C GLY A 17 -6.21 10.85 26.15
N SER A 18 -6.87 11.99 25.96
CA SER A 18 -7.99 12.46 26.78
C SER A 18 -9.09 12.99 25.86
N GLY A 19 -10.34 12.57 26.07
CA GLY A 19 -11.47 12.99 25.24
C GLY A 19 -12.75 13.25 26.04
N SER A 20 -13.88 13.36 25.34
CA SER A 20 -15.20 13.52 25.96
C SER A 20 -15.65 12.33 26.81
N PHE A 21 -15.03 11.16 26.62
CA PHE A 21 -15.39 9.90 27.28
C PHE A 21 -14.35 9.46 28.33
N GLY A 22 -13.55 10.40 28.83
CA GLY A 22 -12.54 10.16 29.84
C GLY A 22 -11.11 10.06 29.30
N LYS A 23 -10.21 9.59 30.14
CA LYS A 23 -8.78 9.47 29.84
C LYS A 23 -8.42 8.04 29.46
N VAL A 24 -7.56 7.88 28.47
CA VAL A 24 -7.05 6.59 28.04
C VAL A 24 -5.57 6.50 28.41
N TYR A 25 -5.22 5.44 29.12
CA TYR A 25 -3.87 5.12 29.54
C TYR A 25 -3.38 3.87 28.82
N SER A 26 -2.08 3.79 28.58
CA SER A 26 -1.44 2.49 28.41
C SER A 26 -1.24 1.85 29.77
N GLY A 27 -1.20 0.53 29.82
CA GLY A 27 -0.89 -0.17 31.05
C GLY A 27 -0.63 -1.64 30.84
N THR A 28 -0.67 -2.40 31.93
CA THR A 28 -0.59 -3.85 31.91
C THR A 28 -1.72 -4.48 32.70
N VAL A 29 -2.25 -5.59 32.19
CA VAL A 29 -3.18 -6.48 32.89
C VAL A 29 -2.69 -7.91 32.76
N TYR A 30 -2.51 -8.60 33.89
CA TYR A 30 -1.89 -9.94 33.96
C TYR A 30 -0.57 -10.03 33.17
N GLY A 31 0.23 -8.96 33.19
CA GLY A 31 1.51 -8.86 32.47
C GLY A 31 1.41 -8.59 30.95
N SER A 32 0.21 -8.49 30.37
CA SER A 32 0.00 -8.14 28.96
C SER A 32 -0.16 -6.64 28.79
N ASP A 33 0.45 -6.04 27.76
CA ASP A 33 0.28 -4.62 27.44
C ASP A 33 -1.12 -4.34 26.88
N VAL A 34 -1.81 -3.34 27.45
CA VAL A 34 -3.21 -3.00 27.16
C VAL A 34 -3.43 -1.49 27.06
N ALA A 35 -4.59 -1.11 26.51
CA ALA A 35 -5.15 0.22 26.66
C ALA A 35 -6.27 0.19 27.71
N ILE A 36 -6.32 1.21 28.57
CA ILE A 36 -7.20 1.30 29.73
C ILE A 36 -7.91 2.65 29.66
N LYS A 37 -9.21 2.64 29.39
CA LYS A 37 -10.06 3.83 29.40
C LYS A 37 -10.62 3.98 30.82
N ASP A 38 -10.25 5.06 31.49
CA ASP A 38 -10.81 5.47 32.78
C ASP A 38 -12.13 6.19 32.49
N ILE A 39 -13.19 5.73 33.15
CA ILE A 39 -14.55 6.24 32.93
C ILE A 39 -14.85 7.23 34.05
N ASP A 40 -14.95 8.51 33.68
CA ASP A 40 -15.19 9.60 34.63
C ASP A 40 -16.62 9.59 35.22
N ASP A 41 -17.56 8.92 34.55
CA ASP A 41 -18.96 8.81 34.98
C ASP A 41 -19.15 7.59 35.92
N ASP A 42 -19.76 7.81 37.07
CA ASP A 42 -20.14 6.77 38.03
C ASP A 42 -21.45 6.03 37.63
N ASP A 43 -21.95 6.23 36.40
CA ASP A 43 -23.07 5.47 35.83
C ASP A 43 -22.66 4.02 35.46
N LEU A 44 -22.77 3.15 36.46
CA LEU A 44 -22.54 1.71 36.29
C LEU A 44 -23.45 1.08 35.23
N ALA A 45 -24.69 1.57 35.06
CA ALA A 45 -25.62 0.98 34.12
C ALA A 45 -25.18 1.25 32.67
N ALA A 46 -24.73 2.47 32.37
CA ALA A 46 -24.17 2.83 31.08
C ALA A 46 -22.89 2.03 30.77
N LEU A 47 -21.99 1.87 31.76
CA LEU A 47 -20.79 1.06 31.60
C LEU A 47 -21.11 -0.42 31.31
N VAL A 48 -22.03 -1.00 32.07
CA VAL A 48 -22.45 -2.40 31.89
C VAL A 48 -23.06 -2.59 30.50
N GLU A 49 -23.88 -1.65 30.04
CA GLU A 49 -24.46 -1.69 28.69
C GLU A 49 -23.36 -1.61 27.61
N GLU A 50 -22.42 -0.67 27.70
CA GLU A 50 -21.30 -0.54 26.77
C GLU A 50 -20.48 -1.84 26.70
N VAL A 51 -20.13 -2.41 27.86
CA VAL A 51 -19.35 -3.65 27.95
C VAL A 51 -20.10 -4.84 27.37
N GLU A 52 -21.40 -5.00 27.66
CA GLU A 52 -22.19 -6.10 27.13
C GLU A 52 -22.38 -6.00 25.61
N ILE A 53 -22.59 -4.79 25.07
CA ILE A 53 -22.63 -4.58 23.61
C ILE A 53 -21.28 -4.97 23.00
N TRP A 54 -20.18 -4.40 23.50
CA TRP A 54 -18.85 -4.58 22.93
C TRP A 54 -18.38 -6.04 23.02
N ARG A 55 -18.75 -6.78 24.08
CA ARG A 55 -18.43 -8.21 24.24
C ARG A 55 -18.97 -9.06 23.09
N THR A 56 -20.07 -8.65 22.45
CA THR A 56 -20.69 -9.40 21.35
C THR A 56 -20.05 -9.16 19.98
N CYS A 57 -18.95 -8.40 19.92
CA CYS A 57 -18.36 -7.90 18.67
C CYS A 57 -16.97 -8.47 18.31
N PRO A 58 -16.71 -9.79 18.35
CA PRO A 58 -15.40 -10.32 17.95
C PRO A 58 -15.23 -10.23 16.43
N HIS A 59 -14.38 -9.31 15.98
CA HIS A 59 -14.06 -9.15 14.56
C HIS A 59 -12.66 -8.55 14.36
N PRO A 60 -11.87 -8.95 13.34
CA PRO A 60 -10.54 -8.39 13.09
C PRO A 60 -10.48 -6.87 12.93
N ASN A 61 -11.57 -6.25 12.44
CA ASN A 61 -11.71 -4.80 12.29
C ASN A 61 -12.54 -4.12 13.40
N ILE A 62 -12.66 -4.76 14.56
CA ILE A 62 -13.20 -4.16 15.78
C ILE A 62 -12.13 -4.31 16.87
N VAL A 63 -11.97 -3.29 17.71
CA VAL A 63 -11.03 -3.32 18.83
C VAL A 63 -11.45 -4.41 19.80
N GLN A 64 -10.52 -5.30 20.14
CA GLN A 64 -10.81 -6.38 21.08
C GLN A 64 -10.97 -5.84 22.50
N LEU A 65 -12.16 -6.03 23.07
CA LEU A 65 -12.41 -5.88 24.50
C LEU A 65 -11.77 -7.05 25.25
N LEU A 66 -10.97 -6.75 26.28
CA LEU A 66 -10.32 -7.74 27.14
C LEU A 66 -11.03 -7.89 28.48
N GLY A 67 -11.66 -6.82 28.96
CA GLY A 67 -12.45 -6.81 30.19
C GLY A 67 -12.79 -5.40 30.64
N ALA A 68 -13.36 -5.28 31.81
CA ALA A 68 -13.66 -4.01 32.46
C ALA A 68 -13.51 -4.15 33.98
N CYS A 69 -13.22 -3.06 34.67
CA CYS A 69 -13.41 -2.97 36.11
C CYS A 69 -14.76 -2.31 36.37
N MET A 70 -15.63 -3.00 37.12
CA MET A 70 -16.98 -2.50 37.46
C MET A 70 -17.13 -2.19 38.96
N ARG A 71 -15.99 -1.97 39.65
CA ARG A 71 -16.00 -1.55 41.05
C ARG A 71 -16.28 -0.06 41.15
N LYS A 72 -17.30 0.31 41.92
CA LYS A 72 -17.70 1.71 42.13
C LYS A 72 -16.51 2.59 42.49
N GLY A 73 -16.38 3.74 41.82
CA GLY A 73 -15.26 4.67 41.96
C GLY A 73 -13.98 4.24 41.23
N ASP A 74 -14.03 3.17 40.43
CA ASP A 74 -12.86 2.64 39.72
C ASP A 74 -13.23 2.02 38.37
N PHE A 75 -14.18 2.63 37.66
CA PHE A 75 -14.70 2.15 36.40
C PHE A 75 -13.70 2.28 35.26
N ARG A 76 -13.35 1.14 34.67
CA ARG A 76 -12.35 1.07 33.59
C ARG A 76 -12.76 0.10 32.51
N ILE A 77 -12.47 0.43 31.26
CA ILE A 77 -12.58 -0.51 30.13
C ILE A 77 -11.16 -0.86 29.68
N VAL A 78 -10.88 -2.17 29.53
CA VAL A 78 -9.57 -2.70 29.14
C VAL A 78 -9.66 -3.31 27.75
N THR A 79 -8.84 -2.82 26.81
CA THR A 79 -8.81 -3.28 25.42
C THR A 79 -7.39 -3.62 24.96
N GLU A 80 -7.28 -4.26 23.80
CA GLU A 80 -5.98 -4.42 23.15
C GLU A 80 -5.33 -3.05 22.89
N LYS A 81 -4.01 -2.95 23.09
CA LYS A 81 -3.26 -1.73 22.81
C LYS A 81 -3.00 -1.57 21.30
N LEU A 82 -3.31 -0.40 20.76
CA LEU A 82 -3.06 0.00 19.36
C LEU A 82 -2.13 1.21 19.30
N ASP A 83 -1.63 1.53 18.10
CA ASP A 83 -0.56 2.54 17.91
C ASP A 83 -1.10 3.98 17.92
N GLY A 84 -2.39 4.16 17.66
CA GLY A 84 -3.08 5.45 17.69
C GLY A 84 -4.40 5.41 16.93
N ASP A 85 -5.05 6.55 16.83
CA ASP A 85 -6.28 6.76 16.05
C ASP A 85 -6.00 7.17 14.60
N LEU A 86 -7.00 6.99 13.75
CA LEU A 86 -6.89 7.22 12.32
C LEU A 86 -6.97 8.71 11.98
N GLU A 87 -7.57 9.55 12.83
CA GLU A 87 -7.60 11.02 12.64
C GLU A 87 -6.17 11.57 12.67
N GLY A 88 -5.41 11.28 13.74
CA GLY A 88 -4.01 11.68 13.88
C GLY A 88 -3.12 11.11 12.77
N LEU A 89 -3.35 9.86 12.34
CA LEU A 89 -2.60 9.25 11.24
C LEU A 89 -2.88 9.92 9.89
N ILE A 90 -4.14 10.20 9.58
CA ILE A 90 -4.56 10.76 8.30
C ILE A 90 -4.13 12.23 8.19
N HIS A 91 -4.26 13.01 9.26
CA HIS A 91 -3.91 14.44 9.26
C HIS A 91 -2.39 14.70 9.39
N ASP A 92 -1.59 13.69 9.73
CA ASP A 92 -0.13 13.75 9.69
C ASP A 92 0.40 13.68 8.25
N THR A 93 0.40 14.83 7.57
CA THR A 93 0.87 14.99 6.18
C THR A 93 2.33 14.59 5.96
N ASP A 94 3.15 14.49 7.01
CA ASP A 94 4.54 14.04 6.89
C ASP A 94 4.63 12.52 6.66
N LYS A 95 3.58 11.77 7.05
CA LYS A 95 3.42 10.36 6.69
C LYS A 95 2.93 10.23 5.25
N LEU A 96 3.70 9.51 4.44
CA LEU A 96 3.37 9.16 3.06
C LEU A 96 2.40 7.99 3.04
N LEU A 97 1.11 8.27 2.84
CA LEU A 97 0.06 7.25 2.69
C LEU A 97 -0.48 7.30 1.26
N SER A 98 -0.23 6.23 0.50
CA SER A 98 -0.76 6.11 -0.86
C SER A 98 -2.30 6.09 -0.85
N LEU A 99 -2.94 6.53 -1.94
CA LEU A 99 -4.40 6.42 -2.05
C LEU A 99 -4.86 4.96 -1.94
N TYR A 100 -4.10 4.01 -2.49
CA TYR A 100 -4.36 2.58 -2.34
C TYR A 100 -4.42 2.14 -0.87
N THR A 101 -3.40 2.49 -0.07
CA THR A 101 -3.34 2.16 1.36
C THR A 101 -4.55 2.74 2.09
N ARG A 102 -4.88 4.00 1.81
CA ARG A 102 -6.05 4.68 2.39
C ARG A 102 -7.37 4.01 2.02
N MET A 103 -7.53 3.52 0.78
CA MET A 103 -8.73 2.79 0.36
C MET A 103 -8.84 1.40 0.98
N CYS A 104 -7.71 0.76 1.31
CA CYS A 104 -7.71 -0.46 2.12
C CYS A 104 -8.23 -0.17 3.54
N MET A 105 -7.80 0.94 4.16
CA MET A 105 -8.30 1.37 5.47
C MET A 105 -9.81 1.62 5.45
N VAL A 106 -10.32 2.33 4.42
CA VAL A 106 -11.76 2.57 4.22
C VAL A 106 -12.55 1.25 4.15
N ARG A 107 -12.03 0.25 3.41
CA ARG A 107 -12.68 -1.07 3.33
C ARG A 107 -12.71 -1.77 4.68
N ASP A 108 -11.62 -1.72 5.43
CA ASP A 108 -11.53 -2.37 6.75
C ASP A 108 -12.51 -1.78 7.77
N ILE A 109 -12.69 -0.45 7.76
CA ILE A 109 -13.76 0.21 8.53
C ILE A 109 -15.13 -0.32 8.10
N ALA A 110 -15.40 -0.39 6.79
CA ALA A 110 -16.67 -0.91 6.28
C ALA A 110 -16.93 -2.37 6.69
N LEU A 111 -15.89 -3.21 6.74
CA LEU A 111 -16.01 -4.59 7.22
C LEU A 111 -16.37 -4.66 8.71
N GLY A 112 -15.71 -3.85 9.55
CA GLY A 112 -16.04 -3.74 10.97
C GLY A 112 -17.48 -3.26 11.19
N MET A 113 -17.90 -2.22 10.47
CA MET A 113 -19.28 -1.72 10.56
C MET A 113 -20.32 -2.69 9.99
N ASN A 114 -19.98 -3.43 8.93
CA ASN A 114 -20.82 -4.49 8.40
C ASN A 114 -21.05 -5.60 9.42
N TRP A 115 -20.03 -5.94 10.23
CA TRP A 115 -20.18 -6.89 11.33
C TRP A 115 -21.21 -6.40 12.34
N LEU A 116 -21.07 -5.16 12.83
CA LEU A 116 -21.99 -4.54 13.78
C LEU A 116 -23.45 -4.51 13.29
N HIS A 117 -23.66 -4.11 12.04
CA HIS A 117 -25.02 -4.00 11.50
C HIS A 117 -25.70 -5.35 11.24
N ASN A 118 -24.92 -6.43 11.12
CA ASN A 118 -25.43 -7.79 10.91
C ASN A 118 -25.52 -8.63 12.19
N THR A 119 -25.11 -8.09 13.35
CA THR A 119 -25.42 -8.74 14.63
C THR A 119 -26.93 -8.84 14.83
N LYS A 120 -27.36 -9.72 15.74
CA LYS A 120 -28.79 -9.90 16.01
C LYS A 120 -29.03 -9.87 17.52
N PRO A 121 -29.51 -8.74 18.08
CA PRO A 121 -29.94 -7.49 17.42
C PRO A 121 -28.79 -6.71 16.75
N ALA A 122 -29.11 -5.87 15.77
CA ALA A 122 -28.12 -5.06 15.05
C ALA A 122 -27.58 -3.97 15.99
N ILE A 123 -26.28 -3.71 15.93
CA ILE A 123 -25.63 -2.66 16.72
C ILE A 123 -25.44 -1.43 15.84
N ILE A 124 -26.00 -0.29 16.27
CA ILE A 124 -25.76 1.02 15.63
C ILE A 124 -24.68 1.72 16.47
N HIS A 125 -23.61 2.16 15.83
CA HIS A 125 -22.45 2.73 16.54
C HIS A 125 -22.71 4.15 17.03
N ARG A 126 -23.38 4.98 16.22
CA ARG A 126 -23.82 6.35 16.56
C ARG A 126 -22.74 7.43 16.68
N ASP A 127 -21.46 7.07 16.76
CA ASP A 127 -20.34 8.02 16.82
C ASP A 127 -19.15 7.57 15.97
N LEU A 128 -19.43 7.11 14.75
CA LEU A 128 -18.38 6.74 13.80
C LEU A 128 -17.66 7.99 13.29
N LYS A 129 -16.40 8.14 13.67
CA LYS A 129 -15.45 9.17 13.23
C LYS A 129 -14.03 8.61 13.23
N LEU A 130 -13.08 9.28 12.58
CA LEU A 130 -11.70 8.77 12.50
C LEU A 130 -10.99 8.72 13.86
N GLY A 131 -11.36 9.57 14.82
CA GLY A 131 -10.88 9.50 16.20
C GLY A 131 -11.31 8.23 16.94
N ASN A 132 -12.40 7.60 16.52
CA ASN A 132 -12.91 6.33 17.07
C ASN A 132 -12.51 5.12 16.23
N VAL A 133 -11.63 5.29 15.24
CA VAL A 133 -11.03 4.22 14.45
C VAL A 133 -9.55 4.15 14.79
N LEU A 134 -9.09 3.04 15.31
CA LEU A 134 -7.71 2.84 15.74
C LEU A 134 -6.91 2.02 14.72
N TYR A 135 -5.58 2.14 14.76
CA TYR A 135 -4.69 1.39 13.89
C TYR A 135 -3.52 0.72 14.61
N ARG A 136 -3.02 -0.37 14.03
CA ARG A 136 -1.70 -0.93 14.32
C ARG A 136 -0.90 -1.04 13.03
N LYS A 137 0.33 -0.52 13.02
CA LYS A 137 1.26 -0.61 11.91
C LYS A 137 2.13 -1.85 12.07
N ARG A 138 2.17 -2.69 11.04
CA ARG A 138 3.07 -3.85 10.95
C ARG A 138 3.80 -3.80 9.62
N GLY A 139 5.09 -3.48 9.66
CA GLY A 139 5.87 -3.23 8.45
C GLY A 139 5.22 -2.15 7.57
N ASN A 140 4.76 -2.57 6.38
CA ASN A 140 4.13 -1.70 5.39
C ASN A 140 2.60 -1.75 5.36
N TRP A 141 1.97 -2.52 6.26
CA TRP A 141 0.51 -2.61 6.34
C TRP A 141 -0.03 -2.04 7.66
N TYR A 142 -1.32 -1.73 7.63
CA TYR A 142 -2.07 -1.18 8.76
C TYR A 142 -3.25 -2.10 9.05
N GLU A 143 -3.36 -2.56 10.29
CA GLU A 143 -4.57 -3.15 10.85
C GLU A 143 -5.48 -1.99 11.28
N ILE A 144 -6.73 -1.97 10.82
CA ILE A 144 -7.69 -0.90 11.12
C ILE A 144 -8.87 -1.46 11.90
N LYS A 145 -9.23 -0.82 13.01
CA LYS A 145 -10.22 -1.32 13.96
C LYS A 145 -11.15 -0.22 14.46
N VAL A 146 -12.45 -0.46 14.38
CA VAL A 146 -13.48 0.41 14.95
C VAL A 146 -13.54 0.24 16.48
N SER A 147 -13.71 1.33 17.21
CA SER A 147 -13.69 1.38 18.67
C SER A 147 -14.75 2.33 19.23
N ASP A 148 -14.86 2.37 20.56
CA ASP A 148 -15.69 3.31 21.33
C ASP A 148 -17.20 3.10 21.15
N PHE A 149 -17.77 2.30 22.05
CA PHE A 149 -19.17 1.87 22.00
C PHE A 149 -20.04 2.60 23.04
N GLY A 150 -19.52 3.67 23.67
CA GLY A 150 -20.24 4.40 24.72
C GLY A 150 -21.54 5.08 24.27
N LEU A 151 -21.73 5.27 22.96
CA LEU A 151 -23.00 5.74 22.38
C LEU A 151 -23.72 4.66 21.55
N ALA A 152 -23.19 3.44 21.49
CA ALA A 152 -23.76 2.39 20.67
C ALA A 152 -25.12 1.94 21.19
N GLN A 153 -26.01 1.50 20.29
CA GLN A 153 -27.36 1.11 20.65
C GLN A 153 -27.81 -0.14 19.90
N LEU A 154 -28.47 -1.05 20.61
CA LEU A 154 -29.10 -2.23 20.01
C LEU A 154 -30.40 -1.83 19.30
N LYS A 155 -30.53 -2.21 18.02
CA LYS A 155 -31.78 -2.12 17.26
C LYS A 155 -32.49 -3.47 17.26
N PRO A 156 -33.63 -3.62 17.98
CA PRO A 156 -34.40 -4.87 17.97
C PRO A 156 -34.89 -5.23 16.55
N ARG A 157 -34.98 -6.54 16.25
CA ARG A 157 -35.34 -7.03 14.89
C ARG A 157 -36.67 -6.47 14.35
N HIS A 158 -37.65 -6.25 15.23
CA HIS A 158 -38.98 -5.77 14.84
C HIS A 158 -39.08 -4.24 14.82
N VAL A 159 -37.99 -3.53 15.10
CA VAL A 159 -37.93 -2.07 15.14
C VAL A 159 -37.17 -1.57 13.92
N HIS A 160 -37.87 -0.85 13.04
CA HIS A 160 -37.27 -0.30 11.83
C HIS A 160 -36.47 0.97 12.09
N HIS A 161 -36.90 1.80 13.05
CA HIS A 161 -36.29 3.08 13.39
C HIS A 161 -36.19 3.26 14.90
N LEU A 162 -35.08 3.85 15.33
CA LEU A 162 -34.87 4.36 16.68
C LEU A 162 -35.19 5.85 16.73
N ARG A 163 -35.32 6.37 17.95
CA ARG A 163 -35.44 7.80 18.22
C ARG A 163 -34.59 8.12 19.43
N ASP A 164 -33.96 9.28 19.40
CA ASP A 164 -33.29 9.81 20.57
C ASP A 164 -34.27 10.16 21.68
N SER A 165 -33.75 10.13 22.90
CA SER A 165 -34.47 10.62 24.06
C SER A 165 -34.73 12.12 23.94
N LYS A 166 -35.60 12.67 24.81
CA LYS A 166 -35.87 14.12 24.86
C LYS A 166 -34.63 14.99 25.16
N LYS A 167 -33.50 14.38 25.53
CA LYS A 167 -32.23 15.07 25.80
C LYS A 167 -31.51 15.56 24.53
N GLY A 168 -31.98 15.19 23.33
CA GLY A 168 -31.44 15.66 22.05
C GLY A 168 -30.61 14.62 21.31
N ALA A 169 -30.14 15.00 20.12
CA ALA A 169 -29.29 14.16 19.28
C ALA A 169 -27.93 13.89 19.95
N VAL A 170 -27.39 12.68 19.81
CA VAL A 170 -26.04 12.34 20.31
C VAL A 170 -25.09 11.94 19.18
N GLY A 171 -23.79 12.07 19.45
CA GLY A 171 -22.70 11.82 18.51
C GLY A 171 -22.00 13.11 18.07
N THR A 172 -20.93 12.98 17.29
CA THR A 172 -20.13 14.12 16.84
C THR A 172 -20.79 14.86 15.67
N PRO A 173 -21.15 16.16 15.81
CA PRO A 173 -21.95 16.91 14.84
C PRO A 173 -21.50 16.82 13.39
N LEU A 174 -20.20 16.92 13.12
CA LEU A 174 -19.65 16.94 11.76
C LEU A 174 -19.88 15.63 10.98
N TYR A 175 -20.13 14.53 11.68
CA TYR A 175 -20.37 13.20 11.11
C TYR A 175 -21.84 12.78 11.19
N MET A 176 -22.66 13.57 11.89
CA MET A 176 -24.04 13.23 12.19
C MET A 176 -24.91 13.26 10.93
N ALA A 177 -25.81 12.28 10.80
CA ALA A 177 -26.70 12.22 9.65
C ALA A 177 -27.80 13.31 9.72
N PRO A 178 -28.26 13.85 8.58
CA PRO A 178 -29.31 14.88 8.52
C PRO A 178 -30.57 14.57 9.33
N GLU A 179 -31.04 13.33 9.28
CA GLU A 179 -32.22 12.90 10.03
C GLU A 179 -31.99 12.91 11.54
N VAL A 180 -30.77 12.61 11.99
CA VAL A 180 -30.39 12.63 13.42
C VAL A 180 -30.29 14.08 13.90
N MET A 181 -29.63 14.96 13.13
CA MET A 181 -29.54 16.40 13.43
C MET A 181 -30.93 17.05 13.60
N LEU A 182 -31.91 16.61 12.80
CA LEU A 182 -33.28 17.12 12.83
C LEU A 182 -34.17 16.41 13.86
N GLY A 183 -33.62 15.52 14.70
CA GLY A 183 -34.37 14.75 15.70
C GLY A 183 -35.43 13.81 15.09
N LYS A 184 -35.26 13.41 13.82
CA LYS A 184 -36.15 12.49 13.12
C LYS A 184 -35.80 11.03 13.46
N PRO A 185 -36.72 10.07 13.22
CA PRO A 185 -36.39 8.66 13.37
C PRO A 185 -35.22 8.25 12.49
N PHE A 186 -34.29 7.47 13.03
CA PHE A 186 -33.09 7.03 12.33
C PHE A 186 -32.91 5.52 12.45
N ASN A 187 -31.97 4.97 11.69
CA ASN A 187 -31.59 3.56 11.76
C ASN A 187 -30.08 3.44 11.46
N GLU A 188 -29.61 2.23 11.15
CA GLU A 188 -28.21 1.95 10.86
C GLU A 188 -27.63 2.77 9.69
N LYS A 189 -28.49 3.36 8.83
CA LYS A 189 -28.07 4.26 7.76
C LYS A 189 -27.46 5.58 8.25
N ALA A 190 -27.65 5.93 9.52
CA ALA A 190 -26.95 7.06 10.14
C ALA A 190 -25.44 6.80 10.18
N ASP A 191 -25.00 5.59 10.55
CA ASP A 191 -23.59 5.22 10.53
C ASP A 191 -23.03 5.19 9.10
N VAL A 192 -23.84 4.81 8.11
CA VAL A 192 -23.42 4.84 6.69
C VAL A 192 -23.16 6.26 6.22
N TYR A 193 -23.94 7.24 6.69
CA TYR A 193 -23.68 8.65 6.42
C TYR A 193 -22.35 9.09 7.05
N ALA A 194 -22.15 8.81 8.34
CA ALA A 194 -20.93 9.13 9.07
C ALA A 194 -19.69 8.51 8.40
N PHE A 195 -19.80 7.28 7.92
CA PHE A 195 -18.77 6.62 7.13
C PHE A 195 -18.47 7.34 5.80
N GLY A 196 -19.49 7.91 5.14
CA GLY A 196 -19.30 8.74 3.95
C GLY A 196 -18.42 9.98 4.23
N ILE A 197 -18.62 10.63 5.39
CA ILE A 197 -17.77 11.73 5.85
C ILE A 197 -16.34 11.23 6.16
N CYS A 198 -16.20 10.13 6.89
CA CYS A 198 -14.90 9.51 7.17
C CYS A 198 -14.12 9.18 5.89
N MET A 199 -14.80 8.67 4.86
CA MET A 199 -14.19 8.37 3.57
C MET A 199 -13.67 9.65 2.89
N TRP A 200 -14.45 10.74 2.94
CA TRP A 200 -14.01 12.04 2.42
C TRP A 200 -12.77 12.53 3.15
N GLU A 201 -12.77 12.49 4.48
CA GLU A 201 -11.66 12.92 5.33
C GLU A 201 -10.39 12.09 5.07
N ILE A 202 -10.52 10.76 4.91
CA ILE A 202 -9.40 9.90 4.53
C ILE A 202 -8.82 10.31 3.16
N VAL A 203 -9.68 10.65 2.19
CA VAL A 203 -9.26 11.03 0.83
C VAL A 203 -8.60 12.40 0.80
N MET A 204 -9.17 13.37 1.50
CA MET A 204 -8.72 14.76 1.50
C MET A 204 -7.59 15.03 2.49
N ARG A 205 -7.51 14.24 3.56
CA ARG A 205 -6.60 14.45 4.69
C ARG A 205 -6.80 15.84 5.33
N GLU A 206 -8.05 16.27 5.39
CA GLU A 206 -8.48 17.59 5.86
C GLU A 206 -9.73 17.44 6.72
N ASP A 207 -9.98 18.40 7.61
CA ASP A 207 -11.22 18.45 8.39
C ASP A 207 -12.44 18.65 7.47
N PRO A 208 -13.55 17.94 7.70
CA PRO A 208 -14.78 18.16 6.93
C PRO A 208 -15.43 19.49 7.33
N PHE A 209 -16.13 20.12 6.39
CA PHE A 209 -17.00 21.29 6.64
C PHE A 209 -16.31 22.53 7.24
N GLN A 210 -15.03 22.73 6.96
CA GLN A 210 -14.24 23.86 7.48
C GLN A 210 -14.80 25.25 7.14
N GLU A 211 -15.66 25.34 6.12
CA GLU A 211 -16.32 26.56 5.69
C GLU A 211 -17.38 27.08 6.69
N PHE A 212 -17.96 26.20 7.52
CA PHE A 212 -19.03 26.58 8.45
C PHE A 212 -18.47 26.92 9.84
N LYS A 213 -18.73 28.14 10.33
CA LYS A 213 -18.24 28.61 11.63
C LYS A 213 -19.27 28.51 12.76
N HIS A 214 -20.55 28.44 12.41
CA HIS A 214 -21.66 28.42 13.34
C HIS A 214 -22.49 27.14 13.16
N TYR A 215 -22.91 26.54 14.28
CA TYR A 215 -23.65 25.28 14.27
C TYR A 215 -24.97 25.38 13.50
N ASP A 216 -25.77 26.42 13.72
CA ASP A 216 -27.05 26.58 13.03
C ASP A 216 -26.89 26.73 11.51
N GLU A 217 -25.85 27.42 11.06
CA GLU A 217 -25.53 27.53 9.62
C GLU A 217 -25.14 26.17 9.04
N PHE A 218 -24.32 25.41 9.76
CA PHE A 218 -23.90 24.06 9.39
C PHE A 218 -25.11 23.12 9.29
N VAL A 219 -25.97 23.09 10.31
CA VAL A 219 -27.19 22.26 10.34
C VAL A 219 -28.11 22.64 9.20
N LYS A 220 -28.36 23.93 8.97
CA LYS A 220 -29.18 24.39 7.84
C LYS A 220 -28.61 23.93 6.50
N ALA A 221 -27.31 24.11 6.29
CA ALA A 221 -26.67 23.73 5.03
C ALA A 221 -26.70 22.21 4.80
N VAL A 222 -26.35 21.41 5.79
CA VAL A 222 -26.24 19.94 5.64
C VAL A 222 -27.60 19.27 5.69
N ALA A 223 -28.42 19.62 6.68
CA ALA A 223 -29.66 18.92 6.97
C ALA A 223 -30.83 19.36 6.10
N GLU A 224 -30.87 20.64 5.69
CA GLU A 224 -31.96 21.18 4.86
C GLU A 224 -31.56 21.37 3.40
N GLN A 225 -30.35 21.89 3.13
CA GLN A 225 -29.90 22.21 1.77
C GLN A 225 -29.09 21.09 1.10
N GLY A 226 -28.74 20.04 1.85
CA GLY A 226 -28.00 18.90 1.33
C GLY A 226 -26.52 19.20 1.01
N ALA A 227 -25.92 20.21 1.63
CA ALA A 227 -24.51 20.54 1.49
C ALA A 227 -23.61 19.35 1.88
N ARG A 228 -22.52 19.16 1.14
CA ARG A 228 -21.52 18.10 1.38
C ARG A 228 -20.11 18.64 1.19
N PRO A 229 -19.09 18.05 1.83
CA PRO A 229 -17.70 18.44 1.64
C PRO A 229 -17.26 18.36 0.17
N GLN A 230 -16.49 19.35 -0.29
CA GLN A 230 -16.07 19.43 -1.69
C GLN A 230 -15.07 18.34 -2.05
N MET A 231 -15.25 17.67 -3.19
CA MET A 231 -14.28 16.69 -3.70
C MET A 231 -13.51 17.24 -4.90
N PRO A 232 -12.23 16.87 -5.05
CA PRO A 232 -11.43 17.31 -6.18
C PRO A 232 -11.87 16.58 -7.46
N LYS A 233 -11.66 17.25 -8.60
CA LYS A 233 -12.15 16.79 -9.91
C LYS A 233 -11.50 15.46 -10.34
N ASP A 234 -10.27 15.22 -9.91
CA ASP A 234 -9.45 14.03 -10.19
C ASP A 234 -9.76 12.83 -9.27
N CYS A 235 -10.65 12.97 -8.29
CA CYS A 235 -11.09 11.85 -7.46
C CYS A 235 -11.62 10.69 -8.34
N PRO A 236 -11.11 9.44 -8.16
CA PRO A 236 -11.52 8.30 -8.96
C PRO A 236 -13.04 8.13 -9.03
N SER A 237 -13.58 7.97 -10.23
CA SER A 237 -15.04 7.99 -10.45
C SER A 237 -15.81 6.93 -9.66
N LYS A 238 -15.23 5.74 -9.43
CA LYS A 238 -15.84 4.71 -8.58
C LYS A 238 -15.87 5.12 -7.12
N LEU A 239 -14.77 5.70 -6.61
CA LEU A 239 -14.67 6.19 -5.24
C LEU A 239 -15.69 7.30 -4.98
N ARG A 240 -15.75 8.29 -5.89
CA ARG A 240 -16.75 9.37 -5.87
C ARG A 240 -18.18 8.83 -5.73
N LYS A 241 -18.54 7.83 -6.54
CA LYS A 241 -19.88 7.22 -6.52
C LYS A 241 -20.19 6.51 -5.20
N VAL A 242 -19.23 5.79 -4.62
CA VAL A 242 -19.43 5.10 -3.34
C VAL A 242 -19.62 6.12 -2.22
N MET A 243 -18.73 7.11 -2.14
CA MET A 243 -18.82 8.19 -1.15
C MET A 243 -20.16 8.95 -1.27
N GLN A 244 -20.56 9.28 -2.50
CA GLN A 244 -21.82 9.97 -2.76
C GLN A 244 -23.07 9.17 -2.39
N ALA A 245 -23.03 7.86 -2.57
CA ALA A 245 -24.10 6.98 -2.13
C ALA A 245 -24.18 6.90 -0.60
N CYS A 246 -23.04 6.88 0.10
CA CYS A 246 -23.00 6.77 1.56
C CYS A 246 -23.59 8.00 2.26
N TRP A 247 -23.27 9.21 1.80
CA TRP A 247 -23.77 10.45 2.42
C TRP A 247 -25.06 11.00 1.77
N HIS A 248 -25.83 10.18 1.07
CA HIS A 248 -27.05 10.62 0.38
C HIS A 248 -28.04 11.24 1.40
N GLN A 249 -28.76 12.31 1.00
CA GLN A 249 -29.71 13.01 1.89
C GLN A 249 -30.78 12.06 2.45
N ASP A 250 -31.47 11.35 1.57
CA ASP A 250 -32.41 10.29 1.92
C ASP A 250 -31.68 9.02 2.42
N PRO A 251 -31.94 8.56 3.67
CA PRO A 251 -31.35 7.35 4.23
C PRO A 251 -31.65 6.07 3.44
N ALA A 252 -32.82 5.98 2.79
CA ALA A 252 -33.22 4.78 2.05
C ALA A 252 -32.37 4.54 0.80
N LYS A 253 -31.77 5.60 0.25
CA LYS A 253 -30.86 5.54 -0.90
C LYS A 253 -29.41 5.20 -0.53
N ARG A 254 -29.08 5.18 0.78
CA ARG A 254 -27.75 4.82 1.24
C ARG A 254 -27.57 3.30 1.17
N PRO A 255 -26.43 2.79 0.69
CA PRO A 255 -26.14 1.36 0.66
C PRO A 255 -26.04 0.78 2.08
N ASN A 256 -26.07 -0.53 2.25
CA ASN A 256 -25.60 -1.16 3.50
C ASN A 256 -24.07 -1.35 3.45
N PHE A 257 -23.43 -1.63 4.58
CA PHE A 257 -21.97 -1.78 4.62
C PHE A 257 -21.45 -2.99 3.81
N GLY A 258 -22.24 -4.04 3.63
CA GLY A 258 -21.88 -5.17 2.76
C GLY A 258 -21.73 -4.74 1.30
N GLU A 259 -22.71 -3.98 0.78
CA GLU A 259 -22.64 -3.38 -0.55
C GLU A 259 -21.47 -2.39 -0.67
N VAL A 260 -21.22 -1.60 0.37
CA VAL A 260 -20.08 -0.67 0.40
C VAL A 260 -18.77 -1.44 0.29
N ALA A 261 -18.57 -2.48 1.12
CA ALA A 261 -17.36 -3.30 1.12
C ALA A 261 -17.12 -3.96 -0.26
N GLU A 262 -18.18 -4.46 -0.91
CA GLU A 262 -18.10 -5.02 -2.27
C GLU A 262 -17.69 -3.97 -3.30
N ARG A 263 -18.32 -2.79 -3.28
CA ARG A 263 -17.99 -1.69 -4.19
C ARG A 263 -16.55 -1.20 -3.98
N MET A 264 -16.05 -1.21 -2.74
CA MET A 264 -14.69 -0.84 -2.40
C MET A 264 -13.64 -1.76 -3.02
N LEU A 265 -13.94 -3.04 -3.27
CA LEU A 265 -13.01 -3.95 -3.98
C LEU A 265 -12.61 -3.38 -5.35
N LYS A 266 -13.60 -2.87 -6.11
CA LYS A 266 -13.40 -2.27 -7.44
C LYS A 266 -12.69 -0.91 -7.36
N VAL A 267 -12.82 -0.19 -6.25
CA VAL A 267 -12.10 1.06 -5.98
C VAL A 267 -10.63 0.76 -5.69
N ILE A 268 -10.35 -0.22 -4.82
CA ILE A 268 -8.99 -0.62 -4.48
C ILE A 268 -8.22 -1.08 -5.72
N ILE A 269 -8.84 -1.89 -6.58
CA ILE A 269 -8.24 -2.29 -7.87
C ILE A 269 -7.95 -1.05 -8.74
N GLN A 270 -8.83 -0.05 -8.76
CA GLN A 270 -8.61 1.20 -9.50
C GLN A 270 -7.47 2.04 -8.95
N CYS A 271 -7.27 2.04 -7.63
CA CYS A 271 -6.17 2.74 -6.98
C CYS A 271 -4.83 2.00 -7.06
N ALA A 272 -4.85 0.66 -7.12
CA ALA A 272 -3.65 -0.16 -7.24
C ALA A 272 -3.13 -0.21 -8.68
N ILE A 273 -4.04 -0.34 -9.67
CA ILE A 273 -3.67 -0.62 -11.06
C ILE A 273 -4.20 0.50 -11.96
N GLU A 274 -3.28 1.29 -12.49
CA GLU A 274 -3.56 2.36 -13.46
C GLU A 274 -3.87 1.81 -14.86
N ASP A 275 -3.28 0.68 -15.22
CA ASP A 275 -3.50 0.02 -16.52
C ASP A 275 -4.92 -0.57 -16.64
N LYS A 276 -5.59 -0.28 -17.75
CA LYS A 276 -7.00 -0.69 -17.96
C LYS A 276 -7.14 -2.20 -18.09
N HIS A 277 -6.22 -2.86 -18.78
CA HIS A 277 -6.26 -4.30 -18.99
C HIS A 277 -5.85 -5.05 -17.73
N GLY A 278 -4.85 -4.55 -17.00
CA GLY A 278 -4.45 -5.03 -15.68
C GLY A 278 -5.59 -4.98 -14.67
N ARG A 279 -6.39 -3.90 -14.65
CA ARG A 279 -7.60 -3.85 -13.83
C ARG A 279 -8.62 -4.92 -14.22
N LYS A 280 -8.83 -5.14 -15.51
CA LYS A 280 -9.77 -6.15 -16.01
C LYS A 280 -9.28 -7.55 -15.65
N PHE A 281 -8.00 -7.83 -15.89
CA PHE A 281 -7.33 -9.07 -15.52
C PHE A 281 -7.50 -9.36 -14.03
N TRP A 282 -7.14 -8.42 -13.16
CA TRP A 282 -7.24 -8.62 -11.71
C TRP A 282 -8.68 -8.78 -11.25
N SER A 283 -9.59 -7.95 -11.75
CA SER A 283 -11.01 -8.02 -11.38
C SER A 283 -11.67 -9.33 -11.79
N SER A 284 -11.23 -9.94 -12.90
CA SER A 284 -11.79 -11.20 -13.40
C SER A 284 -11.25 -12.45 -12.72
N ASN A 285 -10.01 -12.41 -12.21
CA ASN A 285 -9.34 -13.59 -11.65
C ASN A 285 -9.21 -13.56 -10.12
N PHE A 286 -9.08 -12.37 -9.53
CA PHE A 286 -8.60 -12.19 -8.15
C PHE A 286 -9.43 -11.14 -7.39
N LEU A 287 -10.73 -11.06 -7.65
CA LEU A 287 -11.61 -10.16 -6.92
C LEU A 287 -11.55 -10.46 -5.41
N ALA A 288 -11.50 -9.41 -4.58
CA ALA A 288 -11.33 -9.48 -3.12
C ALA A 288 -9.97 -9.98 -2.61
N GLN A 289 -9.08 -10.44 -3.49
CA GLN A 289 -7.76 -10.93 -3.09
C GLN A 289 -6.68 -9.87 -3.38
N TYR A 290 -5.88 -9.56 -2.36
CA TYR A 290 -4.79 -8.57 -2.46
C TYR A 290 -3.42 -9.20 -2.61
N ARG A 291 -3.32 -10.48 -2.25
CA ARG A 291 -2.11 -11.29 -2.26
C ARG A 291 -2.49 -12.66 -2.82
N ILE A 292 -1.81 -13.05 -3.90
CA ILE A 292 -2.13 -14.24 -4.68
C ILE A 292 -0.94 -15.19 -4.62
N PRO A 293 -1.12 -16.49 -4.33
CA PRO A 293 -0.07 -17.48 -4.52
C PRO A 293 0.47 -17.45 -5.95
N TRP A 294 1.79 -17.55 -6.10
CA TRP A 294 2.47 -17.42 -7.39
C TRP A 294 1.88 -18.33 -8.47
N GLU A 295 1.59 -19.59 -8.14
CA GLU A 295 1.01 -20.56 -9.08
C GLU A 295 -0.38 -20.15 -9.57
N SER A 296 -1.22 -19.62 -8.69
CA SER A 296 -2.55 -19.10 -9.08
C SER A 296 -2.41 -17.86 -9.98
N PHE A 297 -1.44 -16.99 -9.68
CA PHE A 297 -1.17 -15.81 -10.49
C PHE A 297 -0.68 -16.18 -11.90
N VAL A 298 0.40 -16.98 -12.00
CA VAL A 298 1.06 -17.26 -13.28
C VAL A 298 0.15 -18.02 -14.23
N ASN A 299 -0.64 -18.97 -13.73
CA ASN A 299 -1.61 -19.70 -14.55
C ASN A 299 -2.69 -18.79 -15.13
N ALA A 300 -3.26 -17.89 -14.32
CA ALA A 300 -4.23 -16.92 -14.81
C ALA A 300 -3.58 -15.92 -15.78
N PHE A 301 -2.35 -15.49 -15.50
CA PHE A 301 -1.61 -14.54 -16.32
C PHE A 301 -1.32 -15.11 -17.70
N TYR A 302 -0.74 -16.31 -17.80
CA TYR A 302 -0.50 -16.98 -19.08
C TYR A 302 -1.78 -17.28 -19.85
N SER A 303 -2.84 -17.71 -19.16
CA SER A 303 -4.16 -17.86 -19.79
C SER A 303 -4.67 -16.54 -20.40
N PHE A 304 -4.48 -15.42 -19.69
CA PHE A 304 -4.84 -14.10 -20.20
C PHE A 304 -4.03 -13.68 -21.42
N LEU A 305 -2.74 -14.03 -21.49
CA LEU A 305 -1.87 -13.75 -22.65
C LEU A 305 -2.12 -14.71 -23.84
N GLY A 306 -2.96 -15.74 -23.69
CA GLY A 306 -3.17 -16.76 -24.72
C GLY A 306 -2.09 -17.85 -24.74
N LEU A 307 -1.25 -17.93 -23.71
CA LEU A 307 -0.15 -18.88 -23.57
C LEU A 307 -0.59 -20.12 -22.76
N THR A 308 -1.73 -20.71 -23.11
CA THR A 308 -2.35 -21.81 -22.34
C THR A 308 -1.50 -23.08 -22.32
N HIS A 309 -0.67 -23.29 -23.35
CA HIS A 309 0.31 -24.39 -23.40
C HIS A 309 1.40 -24.26 -22.32
N LEU A 310 1.82 -23.03 -21.97
CA LEU A 310 2.73 -22.80 -20.85
C LEU A 310 2.02 -22.97 -19.49
N ALA A 311 0.73 -22.64 -19.41
CA ALA A 311 -0.07 -22.83 -18.19
C ALA A 311 -0.29 -24.32 -17.86
N SER A 312 -0.57 -25.17 -18.86
CA SER A 312 -0.71 -26.63 -18.65
C SER A 312 0.63 -27.31 -18.35
N ARG A 313 1.74 -26.82 -18.91
CA ARG A 313 3.10 -27.33 -18.67
C ARG A 313 3.69 -26.92 -17.32
N SER A 314 3.21 -25.83 -16.72
CA SER A 314 3.60 -25.38 -15.37
C SER A 314 3.07 -26.26 -14.24
N THR A 315 2.21 -27.25 -14.52
CA THR A 315 1.56 -28.09 -13.50
C THR A 315 1.73 -29.60 -13.69
N SER A 316 2.25 -30.09 -14.83
CA SER A 316 2.15 -31.53 -15.17
C SER A 316 3.28 -32.16 -16.03
N GLY A 317 4.45 -31.54 -16.26
CA GLY A 317 5.47 -32.12 -17.19
C GLY A 317 6.94 -31.83 -16.88
N SER A 318 7.86 -32.32 -17.72
CA SER A 318 9.33 -32.20 -17.59
C SER A 318 9.85 -30.77 -17.34
N ILE A 319 9.13 -29.74 -17.80
CA ILE A 319 9.43 -28.33 -17.49
C ILE A 319 9.11 -27.99 -16.03
N TYR A 320 8.05 -28.53 -15.42
CA TYR A 320 7.80 -28.40 -13.98
C TYR A 320 8.92 -29.06 -13.15
N LYS A 321 9.37 -30.25 -13.57
CA LYS A 321 10.58 -30.89 -13.00
C LYS A 321 11.79 -29.97 -13.17
N LEU A 322 12.05 -29.42 -14.36
CA LEU A 322 13.15 -28.49 -14.66
C LEU A 322 13.08 -27.17 -13.83
N LEU A 323 11.91 -26.56 -13.74
CA LEU A 323 11.62 -25.36 -12.94
C LEU A 323 11.85 -25.61 -11.43
N ASN A 324 11.62 -26.84 -10.95
CA ASN A 324 11.87 -27.27 -9.57
C ASN A 324 13.32 -27.74 -9.32
N THR A 325 13.97 -28.44 -10.25
CA THR A 325 15.38 -28.87 -10.13
C THR A 325 16.32 -27.67 -10.10
N LEU A 326 15.98 -26.60 -10.82
CA LEU A 326 16.73 -25.35 -10.84
C LEU A 326 16.42 -24.43 -9.63
N HIS A 327 15.34 -24.67 -8.89
CA HIS A 327 15.03 -23.99 -7.62
C HIS A 327 16.02 -24.34 -6.49
N VAL A 328 16.66 -25.52 -6.55
CA VAL A 328 17.46 -26.07 -5.44
C VAL A 328 18.84 -25.41 -5.29
N LYS A 329 19.36 -24.70 -6.30
CA LYS A 329 20.70 -24.07 -6.23
C LYS A 329 20.70 -22.54 -6.16
N ALA A 330 19.65 -21.86 -6.62
CA ALA A 330 19.61 -20.39 -6.68
C ALA A 330 19.22 -19.71 -5.34
N THR A 331 18.71 -20.45 -4.36
CA THR A 331 18.30 -19.90 -3.05
C THR A 331 19.44 -19.81 -2.01
N GLY A 332 20.65 -20.21 -2.37
CA GLY A 332 21.84 -20.00 -1.56
C GLY A 332 22.35 -18.56 -1.63
N ARG A 333 21.79 -17.67 -0.80
CA ARG A 333 22.33 -16.34 -0.40
C ARG A 333 21.88 -15.07 -1.18
N GLY A 334 20.97 -15.14 -2.14
CA GLY A 334 20.55 -13.94 -2.91
C GLY A 334 19.34 -13.16 -2.35
N ALA A 335 18.30 -13.85 -1.86
CA ALA A 335 17.03 -13.21 -1.48
C ALA A 335 16.92 -12.88 0.02
N SER A 336 17.77 -13.46 0.87
CA SER A 336 17.59 -13.46 2.33
C SER A 336 18.21 -12.24 3.04
N SER A 337 19.07 -11.45 2.39
CA SER A 337 19.74 -10.31 3.07
C SER A 337 19.01 -8.97 2.92
N LEU A 338 17.87 -8.96 2.22
CA LEU A 338 17.29 -7.71 1.74
C LEU A 338 16.57 -6.88 2.81
N TYR A 339 16.15 -7.41 3.97
CA TYR A 339 15.47 -6.59 4.98
C TYR A 339 15.74 -7.09 6.39
N GLY A 340 16.30 -6.22 7.24
CA GLY A 340 16.62 -6.50 8.63
C GLY A 340 15.38 -6.81 9.47
N SER A 341 15.08 -8.09 9.64
CA SER A 341 14.19 -8.58 10.69
C SER A 341 15.03 -9.35 11.70
N ARG A 342 15.46 -8.66 12.77
CA ARG A 342 15.86 -9.36 14.00
C ARG A 342 14.59 -9.94 14.62
N SER A 343 14.31 -11.21 14.34
CA SER A 343 13.30 -11.96 15.08
C SER A 343 13.86 -12.29 16.46
N ALA A 344 13.24 -11.73 17.49
CA ALA A 344 13.44 -12.13 18.88
C ALA A 344 12.79 -13.50 19.09
N SER A 345 13.54 -14.44 19.66
CA SER A 345 13.08 -15.78 19.97
C SER A 345 11.90 -15.74 20.95
N ILE A 346 10.72 -16.17 20.49
CA ILE A 346 9.61 -16.54 21.37
C ILE A 346 9.67 -18.05 21.56
N LYS A 347 9.97 -18.46 22.81
CA LYS A 347 9.87 -19.85 23.26
C LYS A 347 8.39 -20.22 23.35
N THR A 348 7.94 -21.16 22.54
CA THR A 348 6.67 -21.86 22.76
C THR A 348 6.89 -23.19 23.48
N VAL A 349 6.01 -23.40 24.45
CA VAL A 349 6.00 -24.43 25.49
C VAL A 349 5.65 -25.80 24.90
N LYS A 350 6.37 -26.83 25.34
CA LYS A 350 6.11 -28.25 25.05
C LYS A 350 4.86 -28.75 25.79
N SER A 351 4.05 -29.56 25.13
CA SER A 351 3.07 -30.47 25.74
C SER A 351 2.89 -31.72 24.86
N PRO A 352 2.58 -32.92 25.41
CA PRO A 352 3.11 -34.18 24.89
C PRO A 352 2.09 -35.16 24.29
N ARG A 353 2.64 -36.10 23.47
CA ARG A 353 2.13 -37.45 23.08
C ARG A 353 0.85 -37.48 22.22
N SER A 354 0.77 -38.26 21.14
CA SER A 354 0.88 -39.73 21.14
C SER A 354 1.75 -40.32 20.02
N GLU A 355 2.46 -41.39 20.37
CA GLU A 355 3.25 -42.24 19.50
C GLU A 355 2.33 -43.21 18.73
N GLU A 356 2.32 -43.11 17.40
CA GLU A 356 2.03 -44.24 16.52
C GLU A 356 3.19 -44.42 15.55
N LYS A 357 3.89 -45.55 15.69
CA LYS A 357 4.97 -45.97 14.78
C LYS A 357 4.37 -46.46 13.47
N PRO A 358 4.85 -46.02 12.30
CA PRO A 358 4.76 -46.83 11.09
C PRO A 358 6.03 -47.68 10.92
N SER A 359 5.77 -48.91 10.54
CA SER A 359 6.67 -49.98 10.18
C SER A 359 7.77 -49.59 9.21
N LYS A 360 8.97 -50.11 9.45
CA LYS A 360 10.10 -50.14 8.51
C LYS A 360 9.73 -50.93 7.26
N THR A 361 9.68 -50.28 6.10
CA THR A 361 9.86 -50.94 4.79
C THR A 361 10.82 -50.12 3.94
N ARG A 362 12.00 -50.75 3.73
CA ARG A 362 12.96 -50.61 2.62
C ARG A 362 13.00 -49.31 1.82
N SER A 363 14.14 -48.64 1.93
CA SER A 363 14.97 -48.12 0.83
C SER A 363 14.36 -48.29 -0.58
N GLY A 364 13.82 -47.22 -1.11
CA GLY A 364 13.56 -47.04 -2.54
C GLY A 364 14.30 -45.78 -2.99
N SER A 365 15.31 -45.99 -3.83
CA SER A 365 16.02 -44.95 -4.58
C SER A 365 15.05 -43.94 -5.17
N ALA A 366 15.35 -42.65 -5.01
CA ALA A 366 14.80 -41.65 -5.92
C ALA A 366 15.20 -42.10 -7.33
N ILE A 367 14.21 -42.49 -8.12
CA ILE A 367 14.41 -42.74 -9.54
C ILE A 367 14.70 -41.36 -10.13
N GLU A 368 15.97 -41.07 -10.37
CA GLU A 368 16.39 -40.06 -11.33
C GLU A 368 15.92 -40.54 -12.71
N GLU A 369 14.65 -40.25 -13.05
CA GLU A 369 14.24 -40.25 -14.45
C GLU A 369 14.95 -39.06 -15.10
N GLU A 370 16.07 -39.34 -15.77
CA GLU A 370 16.70 -38.41 -16.70
C GLU A 370 15.65 -37.83 -17.65
N LEU A 371 15.72 -36.52 -17.93
CA LEU A 371 14.95 -35.93 -19.03
C LEU A 371 15.36 -36.65 -20.32
N THR A 372 14.48 -37.52 -20.84
CA THR A 372 14.78 -38.38 -21.99
C THR A 372 14.80 -37.63 -23.32
N ASP A 373 14.28 -36.40 -23.36
CA ASP A 373 14.22 -35.55 -24.55
C ASP A 373 15.07 -34.28 -24.36
N PRO A 374 15.91 -33.90 -25.35
CA PRO A 374 16.66 -32.65 -25.31
C PRO A 374 15.70 -31.45 -25.31
N LEU A 375 16.00 -30.45 -24.46
CA LEU A 375 15.22 -29.21 -24.38
C LEU A 375 15.28 -28.47 -25.71
N THR A 376 14.12 -28.03 -26.22
CA THR A 376 14.09 -27.15 -27.39
C THR A 376 14.48 -25.72 -26.99
N GLU A 377 14.93 -24.90 -27.95
CA GLU A 377 15.18 -23.47 -27.73
C GLU A 377 13.93 -22.75 -27.18
N GLU A 378 12.74 -23.17 -27.62
CA GLU A 378 11.46 -22.65 -27.14
C GLU A 378 11.23 -22.98 -25.64
N ASP A 379 11.59 -24.18 -25.21
CA ASP A 379 11.48 -24.58 -23.80
C ASP A 379 12.46 -23.78 -22.93
N VAL A 380 13.68 -23.53 -23.41
CA VAL A 380 14.68 -22.70 -22.71
C VAL A 380 14.18 -21.26 -22.58
N GLU A 381 13.69 -20.67 -23.66
CA GLU A 381 13.14 -19.30 -23.65
C GLU A 381 11.93 -19.18 -22.73
N ALA A 382 11.05 -20.18 -22.70
CA ALA A 382 9.91 -20.21 -21.79
C ALA A 382 10.34 -20.24 -20.31
N VAL A 383 11.38 -21.02 -19.97
CA VAL A 383 11.94 -21.08 -18.60
C VAL A 383 12.55 -19.74 -18.20
N ILE A 384 13.31 -19.10 -19.09
CA ILE A 384 13.89 -17.77 -18.84
C ILE A 384 12.77 -16.75 -18.62
N ALA A 385 11.76 -16.72 -19.49
CA ALA A 385 10.62 -15.81 -19.36
C ALA A 385 9.86 -16.01 -18.04
N TYR A 386 9.64 -17.25 -17.61
CA TYR A 386 9.03 -17.57 -16.32
C TYR A 386 9.87 -17.05 -15.14
N ARG A 387 11.19 -17.31 -15.14
CA ARG A 387 12.12 -16.83 -14.11
C ARG A 387 12.13 -15.31 -14.04
N CYS A 388 12.22 -14.64 -15.19
CA CYS A 388 12.18 -13.18 -15.29
C CYS A 388 10.87 -12.62 -14.74
N LEU A 389 9.72 -13.18 -15.11
CA LEU A 389 8.43 -12.76 -14.58
C LEU A 389 8.36 -12.97 -13.06
N LYS A 390 8.75 -14.14 -12.55
CA LYS A 390 8.75 -14.44 -11.11
C LYS A 390 9.60 -13.45 -10.33
N ALA A 391 10.79 -13.12 -10.83
CA ALA A 391 11.72 -12.21 -10.19
C ALA A 391 11.21 -10.76 -10.07
N VAL A 392 10.28 -10.33 -10.94
CA VAL A 392 9.73 -8.96 -10.91
C VAL A 392 8.30 -8.89 -10.38
N ALA A 393 7.53 -9.97 -10.46
CA ALA A 393 6.12 -9.99 -10.07
C ALA A 393 5.89 -10.60 -8.68
N ALA A 394 6.72 -11.55 -8.24
CA ALA A 394 6.52 -12.28 -6.99
C ALA A 394 7.42 -11.76 -5.86
N ARG A 395 6.91 -11.85 -4.64
CA ARG A 395 7.66 -11.66 -3.40
C ARG A 395 7.69 -12.96 -2.62
N GLN A 396 8.84 -13.25 -2.05
CA GLN A 396 9.04 -14.40 -1.18
C GLN A 396 8.83 -14.01 0.28
N GLU A 397 7.97 -14.73 0.99
CA GLU A 397 7.86 -14.68 2.45
C GLU A 397 7.90 -16.10 3.00
N GLY A 398 8.97 -16.45 3.71
CA GLY A 398 9.24 -17.84 4.06
C GLY A 398 9.45 -18.69 2.79
N ASP A 399 8.70 -19.79 2.70
CA ASP A 399 8.76 -20.72 1.56
C ASP A 399 7.74 -20.39 0.47
N GLU A 400 6.88 -19.39 0.67
CA GLU A 400 5.82 -19.03 -0.27
C GLU A 400 6.17 -17.82 -1.13
N PHE A 401 5.88 -17.94 -2.43
CA PHE A 401 5.93 -16.83 -3.37
C PHE A 401 4.52 -16.30 -3.62
N THR A 402 4.35 -14.98 -3.52
CA THR A 402 3.05 -14.34 -3.73
C THR A 402 3.14 -13.06 -4.54
N VAL A 403 2.06 -12.71 -5.22
CA VAL A 403 1.91 -11.47 -5.99
C VAL A 403 0.91 -10.56 -5.28
N GLU A 404 1.36 -9.38 -4.87
CA GLU A 404 0.49 -8.34 -4.30
C GLU A 404 -0.07 -7.43 -5.40
N ILE A 405 -1.31 -6.96 -5.24
CA ILE A 405 -1.99 -6.15 -6.27
C ILE A 405 -1.30 -4.81 -6.57
N ASN A 406 -0.83 -4.11 -5.55
CA ASN A 406 -0.09 -2.86 -5.69
C ASN A 406 1.22 -3.08 -6.45
N TRP A 407 1.91 -4.18 -6.11
CA TRP A 407 3.17 -4.55 -6.76
C TRP A 407 2.96 -4.94 -8.22
N PHE A 408 1.90 -5.69 -8.52
CA PHE A 408 1.49 -5.94 -9.90
C PHE A 408 1.17 -4.64 -10.64
N GLY A 409 0.47 -3.71 -10.00
CA GLY A 409 0.23 -2.37 -10.53
C GLY A 409 1.51 -1.62 -10.86
N ASP A 410 2.51 -1.65 -9.98
CA ASP A 410 3.83 -1.03 -10.20
C ASP A 410 4.61 -1.74 -11.31
N MET A 411 4.56 -3.08 -11.39
CA MET A 411 5.14 -3.86 -12.49
C MET A 411 4.62 -3.38 -13.85
N LEU A 412 3.32 -3.15 -13.99
CA LEU A 412 2.74 -2.62 -15.24
C LEU A 412 3.20 -1.19 -15.54
N LYS A 413 3.47 -0.36 -14.52
CA LYS A 413 4.06 0.98 -14.74
C LYS A 413 5.50 0.89 -15.24
N TRP A 414 6.24 -0.11 -14.80
CA TRP A 414 7.65 -0.31 -15.18
C TRP A 414 7.81 -0.93 -16.55
N PHE A 415 7.09 -2.02 -16.81
CA PHE A 415 7.31 -2.87 -17.99
C PHE A 415 6.27 -2.68 -19.09
N GLY A 416 5.25 -1.85 -18.86
CA GLY A 416 4.31 -1.42 -19.89
C GLY A 416 2.89 -1.94 -19.69
N PRO A 417 1.95 -1.43 -20.51
CA PRO A 417 0.55 -1.78 -20.42
C PRO A 417 0.35 -3.26 -20.70
N LEU A 418 -0.59 -3.87 -19.98
CA LEU A 418 -0.92 -5.26 -20.20
C LEU A 418 -1.69 -5.39 -21.53
N LYS A 419 -1.25 -6.29 -22.40
CA LYS A 419 -1.91 -6.65 -23.66
C LYS A 419 -2.21 -8.15 -23.68
N ARG A 420 -3.04 -8.59 -24.62
CA ARG A 420 -3.36 -10.02 -24.85
C ARG A 420 -2.35 -10.65 -25.83
N ASP A 421 -1.08 -10.49 -25.50
CA ASP A 421 0.08 -10.99 -26.23
C ASP A 421 1.26 -11.13 -25.24
N ASP A 422 2.40 -11.66 -25.67
CA ASP A 422 3.57 -11.87 -24.85
C ASP A 422 4.50 -10.63 -24.73
N SER A 423 4.08 -9.47 -25.24
CA SER A 423 4.94 -8.27 -25.32
C SER A 423 5.49 -7.81 -23.97
N ILE A 424 4.70 -7.97 -22.89
CA ILE A 424 5.16 -7.65 -21.53
C ILE A 424 6.25 -8.61 -21.05
N LEU A 425 6.14 -9.91 -21.38
CA LEU A 425 7.17 -10.90 -21.04
C LEU A 425 8.47 -10.59 -21.78
N SER A 426 8.36 -10.28 -23.07
CA SER A 426 9.48 -9.85 -23.91
C SER A 426 10.14 -8.57 -23.36
N THR A 427 9.35 -7.60 -22.92
CA THR A 427 9.87 -6.36 -22.31
C THR A 427 10.61 -6.61 -21.00
N ILE A 428 10.03 -7.43 -20.11
CA ILE A 428 10.68 -7.83 -18.86
C ILE A 428 12.01 -8.53 -19.18
N ARG A 429 12.00 -9.56 -20.02
CA ARG A 429 13.18 -10.34 -20.39
C ARG A 429 14.29 -9.45 -20.96
N ALA A 430 13.97 -8.60 -21.94
CA ALA A 430 14.93 -7.69 -22.55
C ALA A 430 15.54 -6.70 -21.52
N MET A 431 14.72 -6.18 -20.61
CA MET A 431 15.19 -5.26 -19.56
C MET A 431 16.11 -5.97 -18.56
N LEU A 432 15.72 -7.13 -18.06
CA LEU A 432 16.49 -7.86 -17.04
C LEU A 432 17.84 -8.38 -17.56
N ARG A 433 18.00 -8.50 -18.88
CA ARG A 433 19.26 -8.93 -19.53
C ARG A 433 20.35 -7.86 -19.46
N TYR A 434 20.00 -6.60 -19.20
CA TYR A 434 20.98 -5.53 -19.10
C TYR A 434 21.77 -5.59 -17.78
N PRO A 435 23.12 -5.69 -17.81
CA PRO A 435 23.93 -5.76 -16.59
C PRO A 435 23.78 -4.52 -15.69
N TRP A 436 23.54 -3.36 -16.30
CA TRP A 436 23.32 -2.10 -15.58
C TRP A 436 21.96 -2.03 -14.89
N PHE A 437 21.04 -2.97 -15.09
CA PHE A 437 19.72 -2.95 -14.47
C PHE A 437 19.69 -3.78 -13.19
N HIS A 438 19.40 -3.14 -12.06
CA HIS A 438 19.44 -3.77 -10.72
C HIS A 438 18.06 -3.86 -10.05
N GLY A 439 17.01 -3.33 -10.66
CA GLY A 439 15.63 -3.48 -10.15
C GLY A 439 15.39 -2.77 -8.81
N PRO A 440 14.72 -3.40 -7.81
CA PRO A 440 14.27 -2.74 -6.59
C PRO A 440 15.38 -2.60 -5.54
N ILE A 441 16.47 -1.89 -5.87
CA ILE A 441 17.46 -1.48 -4.87
C ILE A 441 17.25 -0.02 -4.45
N ASP A 442 17.46 0.28 -3.17
CA ASP A 442 17.33 1.63 -2.65
C ASP A 442 18.57 2.51 -2.96
N SER A 443 18.52 3.77 -2.54
CA SER A 443 19.60 4.72 -2.79
C SER A 443 20.88 4.37 -2.03
N ASP A 444 20.78 3.75 -0.87
CA ASP A 444 21.91 3.46 0.01
C ASP A 444 22.61 2.18 -0.40
N GLU A 445 21.86 1.16 -0.82
CA GLU A 445 22.36 -0.01 -1.55
C GLU A 445 23.10 0.41 -2.82
N ALA A 446 22.50 1.27 -3.64
CA ALA A 446 23.13 1.76 -4.86
C ALA A 446 24.45 2.50 -4.56
N LYS A 447 24.48 3.34 -3.52
CA LYS A 447 25.74 3.99 -3.09
C LYS A 447 26.77 2.96 -2.68
N ARG A 448 26.42 1.99 -1.83
CA ARG A 448 27.35 0.98 -1.34
C ARG A 448 28.02 0.20 -2.47
N ARG A 449 27.26 -0.14 -3.51
CA ARG A 449 27.78 -0.82 -4.71
C ARG A 449 28.67 0.07 -5.58
N LEU A 450 28.39 1.37 -5.65
CA LEU A 450 29.09 2.30 -6.54
C LEU A 450 30.26 3.06 -5.88
N SER A 451 30.29 3.20 -4.55
CA SER A 451 31.22 4.11 -3.86
C SER A 451 32.70 3.86 -4.13
N ASN A 452 33.08 2.60 -4.36
CA ASN A 452 34.47 2.19 -4.62
C ASN A 452 34.73 1.93 -6.11
N MET A 453 33.77 2.20 -6.98
CA MET A 453 33.89 1.97 -8.42
C MET A 453 34.53 3.18 -9.13
N PRO A 454 35.14 2.98 -10.31
CA PRO A 454 35.68 4.07 -11.11
C PRO A 454 34.64 5.14 -11.49
N ALA A 455 35.10 6.35 -11.78
CA ALA A 455 34.24 7.41 -12.31
C ALA A 455 33.59 6.97 -13.63
N GLY A 456 32.30 7.26 -13.78
CA GLY A 456 31.50 6.82 -14.93
C GLY A 456 30.85 5.44 -14.78
N THR A 457 31.11 4.70 -13.70
CA THR A 457 30.34 3.48 -13.40
C THR A 457 28.91 3.82 -12.99
N PHE A 458 27.92 3.08 -13.51
CA PHE A 458 26.51 3.37 -13.26
C PHE A 458 25.63 2.12 -13.12
N LEU A 459 24.46 2.30 -12.52
CA LEU A 459 23.37 1.34 -12.51
C LEU A 459 22.01 2.04 -12.60
N VAL A 460 20.98 1.31 -12.98
CA VAL A 460 19.59 1.74 -13.02
C VAL A 460 18.75 0.86 -12.10
N ARG A 461 17.86 1.51 -11.35
CA ARG A 461 17.00 0.88 -10.35
C ARG A 461 15.60 1.49 -10.39
N PHE A 462 14.62 0.82 -9.80
CA PHE A 462 13.30 1.40 -9.60
C PHE A 462 13.36 2.57 -8.63
N SER A 463 12.57 3.62 -8.89
CA SER A 463 12.43 4.74 -7.96
C SER A 463 11.43 4.40 -6.86
N LEU A 464 11.94 4.08 -5.67
CA LEU A 464 11.09 3.82 -4.49
C LEU A 464 10.28 5.05 -4.05
N THR A 465 10.79 6.25 -4.34
CA THR A 465 10.14 7.53 -3.98
C THR A 465 9.10 8.00 -4.98
N THR A 466 9.04 7.41 -6.17
CA THR A 466 8.12 7.81 -7.25
C THR A 466 7.80 6.59 -8.08
N PRO A 467 6.70 5.89 -7.75
CA PRO A 467 6.29 4.67 -8.44
C PRO A 467 6.20 4.86 -9.97
N GLY A 468 6.55 3.82 -10.72
CA GLY A 468 6.63 3.87 -12.20
C GLY A 468 7.83 4.62 -12.78
N SER A 469 8.62 5.32 -11.96
CA SER A 469 9.88 5.96 -12.41
C SER A 469 11.09 5.07 -12.15
N TYR A 470 12.18 5.39 -12.83
CA TYR A 470 13.49 4.77 -12.67
C TYR A 470 14.48 5.79 -12.11
N THR A 471 15.59 5.31 -11.57
CA THR A 471 16.70 6.16 -11.13
C THR A 471 18.00 5.62 -11.69
N ILE A 472 18.74 6.44 -12.41
CA ILE A 472 20.12 6.16 -12.78
C ILE A 472 21.02 6.68 -11.67
N SER A 473 21.84 5.79 -11.12
CA SER A 473 22.83 6.12 -10.10
C SER A 473 24.22 5.97 -10.72
N ARG A 474 25.05 7.02 -10.65
CA ARG A 474 26.37 7.05 -11.29
C ARG A 474 27.45 7.62 -10.39
N VAL A 475 28.68 7.14 -10.58
CA VAL A 475 29.87 7.67 -9.90
C VAL A 475 30.37 8.89 -10.67
N LEU A 476 30.37 10.07 -10.02
CA LEU A 476 30.99 11.27 -10.59
C LEU A 476 32.51 11.24 -10.38
N LYS A 477 32.91 10.87 -9.16
CA LYS A 477 34.29 10.61 -8.74
C LYS A 477 34.23 9.59 -7.60
N PRO A 478 35.31 8.84 -7.32
CA PRO A 478 35.32 7.86 -6.23
C PRO A 478 34.73 8.45 -4.93
N GLY A 479 33.82 7.71 -4.29
CA GLY A 479 33.09 8.14 -3.10
C GLY A 479 31.93 9.13 -3.31
N LYS A 480 31.72 9.67 -4.53
CA LYS A 480 30.61 10.60 -4.83
C LYS A 480 29.66 10.03 -5.89
N VAL A 481 28.50 9.57 -5.42
CA VAL A 481 27.42 9.02 -6.26
C VAL A 481 26.31 10.06 -6.46
N LEU A 482 25.85 10.21 -7.70
CA LEU A 482 24.69 11.03 -8.06
C LEU A 482 23.51 10.14 -8.44
N HIS A 483 22.30 10.58 -8.11
CA HIS A 483 21.06 9.89 -8.45
C HIS A 483 20.19 10.82 -9.30
N SER A 484 19.88 10.41 -10.52
CA SER A 484 19.05 11.18 -11.45
C SER A 484 17.79 10.39 -11.79
N ARG A 485 16.63 11.03 -11.69
CA ARG A 485 15.34 10.37 -11.90
C ARG A 485 14.97 10.36 -13.38
N MET A 486 14.66 9.17 -13.90
CA MET A 486 14.12 8.95 -15.23
C MET A 486 12.62 8.67 -15.11
N GLN A 487 11.81 9.40 -15.85
CA GLN A 487 10.35 9.34 -15.78
C GLN A 487 9.79 8.75 -17.06
N PHE A 488 8.71 7.99 -16.94
CA PHE A 488 7.86 7.64 -18.07
C PHE A 488 6.72 8.64 -18.16
N VAL A 489 6.55 9.26 -19.33
CA VAL A 489 5.42 10.14 -19.62
C VAL A 489 4.49 9.42 -20.60
N PRO A 490 3.25 9.09 -20.19
CA PRO A 490 2.28 8.43 -21.07
C PRO A 490 2.13 9.15 -22.40
N GLY A 491 2.18 8.38 -23.50
CA GLY A 491 2.07 8.90 -24.87
C GLY A 491 3.33 9.57 -25.43
N LYS A 492 4.36 9.84 -24.62
CA LYS A 492 5.63 10.43 -25.07
C LYS A 492 6.82 9.49 -24.92
N GLY A 493 6.86 8.68 -23.87
CA GLY A 493 7.97 7.75 -23.57
C GLY A 493 8.80 8.17 -22.35
N PHE A 494 10.01 7.63 -22.27
CA PHE A 494 10.96 7.83 -21.18
C PHE A 494 11.78 9.10 -21.33
N THR A 495 12.01 9.83 -20.25
CA THR A 495 12.78 11.08 -20.26
C THR A 495 13.62 11.27 -19.00
N LEU A 496 14.68 12.06 -19.14
CA LEU A 496 15.40 12.67 -18.03
C LEU A 496 15.08 14.18 -18.03
N GLU A 497 14.53 14.68 -16.91
CA GLU A 497 14.22 16.10 -16.71
C GLU A 497 13.26 16.72 -17.78
N ASN A 498 12.40 15.92 -18.41
CA ASN A 498 11.45 16.35 -19.46
C ASN A 498 12.10 17.03 -20.67
N LYS A 499 13.39 16.76 -20.94
CA LYS A 499 14.12 17.38 -22.06
C LYS A 499 13.86 16.66 -23.38
N LYS A 500 14.12 15.35 -23.42
CA LYS A 500 13.97 14.47 -24.60
C LYS A 500 13.26 13.19 -24.21
N PHE A 501 12.43 12.66 -25.10
CA PHE A 501 11.64 11.45 -24.89
C PHE A 501 12.15 10.29 -25.76
N PHE A 502 12.09 9.08 -25.22
CA PHE A 502 12.55 7.85 -25.86
C PHE A 502 11.52 6.74 -25.70
N LEU A 503 11.38 5.87 -26.69
CA LEU A 503 10.35 4.84 -26.70
C LEU A 503 10.49 3.84 -25.53
N ASN A 504 11.73 3.51 -25.16
CA ASN A 504 12.04 2.58 -24.08
C ASN A 504 13.23 3.05 -23.23
N LEU A 505 13.41 2.42 -22.07
CA LEU A 505 14.43 2.83 -21.10
C LEU A 505 15.85 2.60 -21.62
N SER A 506 16.09 1.56 -22.43
CA SER A 506 17.43 1.27 -22.96
C SER A 506 17.88 2.34 -23.95
N LEU A 507 17.00 2.82 -24.83
CA LEU A 507 17.28 3.96 -25.71
C LEU A 507 17.62 5.22 -24.92
N LEU A 508 16.87 5.51 -23.84
CA LEU A 508 17.19 6.63 -22.96
C LEU A 508 18.58 6.45 -22.34
N VAL A 509 18.88 5.31 -21.73
CA VAL A 509 20.19 5.06 -21.08
C VAL A 509 21.34 5.15 -22.09
N SER A 510 21.17 4.60 -23.29
CA SER A 510 22.14 4.72 -24.38
C SER A 510 22.40 6.18 -24.78
N SER A 511 21.34 7.00 -24.89
CA SER A 511 21.46 8.43 -25.19
C SER A 511 22.15 9.24 -24.08
N LEU A 512 22.11 8.75 -22.84
CA LEU A 512 22.72 9.39 -21.67
C LEU A 512 24.20 9.04 -21.49
N ARG A 513 24.76 8.13 -22.30
CA ARG A 513 26.16 7.71 -22.16
C ARG A 513 27.14 8.87 -22.29
N GLU A 514 27.05 9.65 -23.36
CA GLU A 514 27.94 10.81 -23.54
C GLU A 514 27.61 11.96 -22.57
N PRO A 515 26.35 12.43 -22.44
CA PRO A 515 26.04 13.60 -21.59
C PRO A 515 26.33 13.39 -20.10
N LEU A 516 26.28 12.15 -19.61
CA LEU A 516 26.52 11.83 -18.20
C LEU A 516 27.86 11.13 -17.94
N ASP A 517 28.72 10.99 -18.95
CA ASP A 517 30.01 10.27 -18.90
C ASP A 517 29.86 8.83 -18.37
N LEU A 518 28.88 8.09 -18.87
CA LEU A 518 28.61 6.71 -18.46
C LEU A 518 29.56 5.75 -19.19
N LYS A 519 30.53 5.19 -18.47
CA LYS A 519 31.61 4.37 -19.02
C LYS A 519 31.36 2.87 -18.87
N ALA A 520 30.92 2.45 -17.69
CA ALA A 520 30.80 1.03 -17.35
C ALA A 520 29.53 0.73 -16.56
N ALA A 521 28.88 -0.38 -16.86
CA ALA A 521 27.80 -0.90 -16.03
C ALA A 521 28.38 -1.40 -14.69
N CYS A 522 27.66 -1.18 -13.60
CA CYS A 522 27.96 -1.84 -12.33
C CYS A 522 27.65 -3.33 -12.47
N GLY A 523 28.62 -4.20 -12.17
CA GLY A 523 28.38 -5.64 -12.12
C GLY A 523 27.51 -6.07 -10.93
N GLY A 524 27.19 -7.36 -10.88
CA GLY A 524 26.43 -7.96 -9.77
C GLY A 524 24.93 -7.65 -9.79
N SER A 525 24.35 -7.50 -10.98
CA SER A 525 22.89 -7.50 -11.10
C SER A 525 22.34 -8.83 -10.58
N GLN A 526 21.29 -8.76 -9.78
CA GLN A 526 20.60 -9.95 -9.25
C GLN A 526 19.89 -10.76 -10.35
N TYR A 527 19.77 -10.19 -11.56
CA TYR A 527 19.06 -10.81 -12.67
C TYR A 527 19.96 -11.64 -13.59
N THR A 528 21.29 -11.49 -13.49
CA THR A 528 22.26 -12.20 -14.34
C THR A 528 22.07 -13.72 -14.26
N GLU A 529 21.85 -14.25 -13.05
CA GLU A 529 21.65 -15.69 -12.82
C GLU A 529 20.38 -16.25 -13.47
N LEU A 530 19.40 -15.41 -13.83
CA LEU A 530 18.15 -15.89 -14.43
C LEU A 530 18.35 -16.48 -15.82
N PHE A 531 19.37 -15.97 -16.55
CA PHE A 531 19.69 -16.33 -17.93
C PHE A 531 20.67 -17.49 -18.04
N LYS A 532 21.29 -17.93 -16.94
CA LYS A 532 22.13 -19.11 -16.93
C LYS A 532 21.27 -20.36 -17.12
N VAL A 533 21.50 -21.07 -18.20
CA VAL A 533 20.87 -22.36 -18.49
C VAL A 533 21.80 -23.42 -17.92
N ILE A 534 21.40 -24.07 -16.83
CA ILE A 534 22.16 -25.22 -16.32
C ILE A 534 21.80 -26.41 -17.21
N LEU A 535 22.64 -26.70 -18.19
CA LEU A 535 22.58 -27.96 -18.92
C LEU A 535 22.97 -29.12 -17.97
N PRO A 536 22.32 -30.29 -18.05
CA PRO A 536 22.78 -31.48 -17.35
C PRO A 536 24.26 -31.74 -17.66
N SER A 537 25.03 -32.05 -16.63
CA SER A 537 26.50 -31.96 -16.63
C SER A 537 27.17 -32.74 -17.75
N GLY A 538 27.80 -32.02 -18.67
CA GLY A 538 28.53 -32.63 -19.79
C GLY A 538 29.58 -31.75 -20.46
N ASN A 539 30.24 -30.82 -19.75
CA ASN A 539 31.65 -30.44 -19.95
C ASN A 539 32.00 -29.18 -19.13
N ARG A 540 32.86 -29.35 -18.12
CA ARG A 540 33.47 -28.24 -17.39
C ARG A 540 34.62 -27.67 -18.21
N GLN A 541 34.31 -26.90 -19.24
CA GLN A 541 35.28 -26.03 -19.93
C GLN A 541 34.62 -24.79 -20.57
N GLU A 542 33.29 -24.77 -20.73
CA GLU A 542 32.53 -23.69 -21.38
C GLU A 542 32.16 -22.52 -20.43
N GLU A 543 32.30 -22.67 -19.10
CA GLU A 543 31.88 -21.64 -18.13
C GLU A 543 32.68 -20.31 -18.21
N ALA A 544 33.86 -20.30 -18.85
CA ALA A 544 34.67 -19.08 -19.05
C ALA A 544 34.45 -18.42 -20.43
N GLU A 545 34.03 -19.19 -21.43
CA GLU A 545 33.74 -18.70 -22.79
C GLU A 545 32.34 -18.06 -22.85
N GLU A 546 31.38 -18.53 -22.04
CA GLU A 546 30.03 -17.95 -21.95
C GLU A 546 29.97 -16.55 -21.29
N GLU A 547 30.90 -16.21 -20.38
CA GLU A 547 31.01 -14.84 -19.83
C GLU A 547 31.53 -13.85 -20.90
N GLU A 548 32.39 -14.29 -21.82
CA GLU A 548 32.85 -13.48 -22.96
C GLU A 548 31.79 -13.37 -24.08
N GLU A 549 31.06 -14.46 -24.39
CA GLU A 549 29.93 -14.41 -25.34
C GLU A 549 28.76 -13.52 -24.86
N GLY A 550 28.50 -13.49 -23.55
CA GLY A 550 27.53 -12.57 -22.94
C GLY A 550 27.93 -11.09 -23.11
N GLU A 551 29.23 -10.79 -23.04
CA GLU A 551 29.77 -9.46 -23.31
C GLU A 551 29.79 -9.11 -24.82
N GLU A 552 30.06 -10.06 -25.71
CA GLU A 552 30.01 -9.86 -27.16
C GLU A 552 28.59 -9.70 -27.69
N SER A 553 27.64 -10.54 -27.24
CA SER A 553 26.21 -10.39 -27.51
C SER A 553 25.69 -9.04 -27.02
N TYR A 554 26.18 -8.57 -25.86
CA TYR A 554 25.89 -7.21 -25.37
C TYR A 554 26.50 -6.12 -26.24
N LYS A 555 27.75 -6.26 -26.72
CA LYS A 555 28.37 -5.31 -27.64
C LYS A 555 27.61 -5.23 -28.96
N GLU A 556 27.17 -6.35 -29.51
CA GLU A 556 26.40 -6.43 -30.76
C GLU A 556 24.97 -5.87 -30.59
N PHE A 557 24.27 -6.23 -29.52
CA PHE A 557 22.95 -5.68 -29.19
C PHE A 557 23.01 -4.18 -28.87
N SER A 558 24.03 -3.74 -28.11
CA SER A 558 24.28 -2.33 -27.84
C SER A 558 24.62 -1.55 -29.11
N SER A 559 25.36 -2.14 -30.06
CA SER A 559 25.67 -1.50 -31.35
C SER A 559 24.42 -1.35 -32.23
N THR A 560 23.51 -2.33 -32.19
CA THR A 560 22.22 -2.31 -32.91
C THR A 560 21.28 -1.25 -32.34
N ILE A 561 21.18 -1.16 -31.01
CA ILE A 561 20.43 -0.10 -30.31
C ILE A 561 21.03 1.28 -30.61
N LEU A 562 22.35 1.44 -30.59
CA LEU A 562 23.01 2.71 -30.93
C LEU A 562 22.77 3.14 -32.39
N ARG A 563 22.59 2.20 -33.32
CA ARG A 563 22.14 2.48 -34.69
C ARG A 563 20.67 2.95 -34.71
N GLN A 564 19.78 2.34 -33.94
CA GLN A 564 18.36 2.72 -33.83
C GLN A 564 18.13 4.10 -33.20
N VAL A 565 19.03 4.57 -32.31
CA VAL A 565 18.95 5.91 -31.70
C VAL A 565 19.00 7.05 -32.72
N LYS A 566 19.50 6.81 -33.94
CA LYS A 566 19.57 7.83 -35.00
C LYS A 566 18.24 8.10 -35.72
N ASP A 567 17.27 7.18 -35.68
CA ASP A 567 16.09 7.24 -36.57
C ASP A 567 14.72 7.30 -35.87
N GLU A 568 14.61 7.11 -34.55
CA GLU A 568 13.33 7.21 -33.83
C GLU A 568 13.19 8.52 -33.05
N TYR A 569 12.93 9.60 -33.79
CA TYR A 569 12.48 10.88 -33.25
C TYR A 569 10.94 10.93 -33.26
N VAL A 570 10.34 11.21 -32.09
CA VAL A 570 8.92 11.56 -32.00
C VAL A 570 8.84 13.07 -31.85
N GLU A 571 8.40 13.77 -32.90
CA GLU A 571 8.15 15.21 -32.84
C GLU A 571 7.10 15.55 -31.77
N PRO A 572 7.29 16.62 -30.99
CA PRO A 572 6.21 17.16 -30.19
C PRO A 572 5.09 17.63 -31.11
N ALA A 573 3.89 17.05 -30.99
CA ALA A 573 2.70 17.62 -31.60
C ALA A 573 2.50 19.04 -31.04
N LEU A 574 2.77 20.05 -31.87
CA LEU A 574 2.39 21.43 -31.62
C LEU A 574 0.86 21.48 -31.65
N SER A 575 0.23 21.67 -30.50
CA SER A 575 -1.16 22.13 -30.46
C SER A 575 -1.18 23.54 -31.02
N SER A 576 -1.77 23.70 -32.19
CA SER A 576 -2.19 24.98 -32.74
C SER A 576 -3.23 25.59 -31.80
N ASP A 577 -2.81 26.49 -30.94
CA ASP A 577 -3.63 27.61 -30.50
C ASP A 577 -2.73 28.85 -30.56
N SER A 578 -2.95 29.61 -31.63
CA SER A 578 -2.46 30.95 -31.82
C SER A 578 -3.09 31.87 -30.79
N ASP A 579 -2.27 32.57 -30.00
CA ASP A 579 -2.58 33.93 -29.57
C ASP A 579 -1.29 34.72 -29.32
N ASP A 580 -1.27 35.89 -29.96
CA ASP A 580 -0.25 36.93 -29.97
C ASP A 580 0.28 37.30 -28.58
N VAL A 581 1.61 37.46 -28.41
CA VAL A 581 2.24 38.68 -27.84
C VAL A 581 3.68 38.82 -28.33
N LYS A 582 3.97 40.05 -28.75
CA LYS A 582 5.20 40.61 -29.34
C LYS A 582 6.52 40.36 -28.58
N VAL A 583 7.53 40.15 -29.43
CA VAL A 583 8.99 40.26 -29.24
C VAL A 583 9.45 41.50 -28.47
N ARG A 584 10.38 41.32 -27.51
CA ARG A 584 11.49 42.26 -27.25
C ARG A 584 12.78 41.48 -26.93
N HIS A 585 13.78 41.65 -27.79
CA HIS A 585 15.18 41.27 -27.56
C HIS A 585 15.86 42.25 -26.59
N GLY A 586 16.83 41.78 -25.78
CA GLY A 586 17.74 42.67 -25.08
C GLY A 586 18.67 42.05 -24.02
N LYS A 587 19.82 41.55 -24.49
CA LYS A 587 21.17 41.59 -23.88
C LYS A 587 21.56 40.75 -22.65
N GLU A 588 22.68 40.06 -22.85
CA GLU A 588 23.60 39.40 -21.92
C GLU A 588 24.20 40.36 -20.88
N LYS A 589 24.38 39.90 -19.62
CA LYS A 589 25.68 39.68 -18.97
C LYS A 589 25.56 39.39 -17.46
N GLU A 590 26.54 38.60 -17.01
CA GLU A 590 27.16 38.54 -15.69
C GLU A 590 26.76 37.48 -14.64
N VAL A 591 27.84 36.87 -14.15
CA VAL A 591 27.98 35.69 -13.29
C VAL A 591 28.36 36.16 -11.88
N SER A 592 27.94 35.38 -10.89
CA SER A 592 28.38 35.34 -9.48
C SER A 592 27.54 36.12 -8.44
N SER A 593 26.85 35.37 -7.57
CA SER A 593 26.61 35.65 -6.14
C SER A 593 25.58 34.74 -5.44
N ASP A 594 25.28 33.53 -5.96
CA ASP A 594 24.15 32.72 -5.45
C ASP A 594 24.46 31.78 -4.27
N ASP A 595 25.72 31.55 -3.90
CA ASP A 595 26.04 30.59 -2.82
C ASP A 595 25.83 31.14 -1.39
N ALA A 596 25.70 32.46 -1.22
CA ALA A 596 25.41 33.05 0.09
C ALA A 596 23.89 33.17 0.39
N LYS A 597 23.03 33.04 -0.63
CA LYS A 597 21.57 33.15 -0.49
C LYS A 597 20.89 31.80 -0.19
N SER A 598 21.49 30.67 -0.60
CA SER A 598 20.94 29.33 -0.34
C SER A 598 20.94 28.98 1.15
N ASN A 599 22.01 29.33 1.87
CA ASN A 599 22.18 29.00 3.30
C ASN A 599 21.26 29.83 4.23
N LYS A 600 20.88 31.06 3.80
CA LYS A 600 19.86 31.88 4.49
C LYS A 600 18.45 31.38 4.21
N LYS A 601 18.18 30.89 3.00
CA LYS A 601 16.88 30.32 2.61
C LYS A 601 16.60 29.00 3.36
N GLU A 602 17.62 28.15 3.53
CA GLU A 602 17.48 26.88 4.24
C GLU A 602 17.27 27.05 5.76
N LYS A 603 17.92 28.05 6.39
CA LYS A 603 17.64 28.41 7.79
C LYS A 603 16.25 29.05 7.97
N LYS A 604 15.78 29.82 7.00
CA LYS A 604 14.43 30.41 7.01
C LYS A 604 13.36 29.34 6.84
N GLU A 605 13.56 28.36 5.96
CA GLU A 605 12.66 27.20 5.80
C GLU A 605 12.62 26.30 7.05
N LYS A 606 13.75 26.07 7.72
CA LYS A 606 13.77 25.31 8.99
C LYS A 606 13.02 26.04 10.11
N LYS A 607 13.12 27.37 10.16
CA LYS A 607 12.37 28.20 11.13
C LYS A 607 10.86 28.22 10.81
N GLU A 608 10.49 28.35 9.54
CA GLU A 608 9.08 28.27 9.11
C GLU A 608 8.48 26.88 9.36
N LYS A 609 9.24 25.79 9.19
CA LYS A 609 8.78 24.43 9.53
C LYS A 609 8.55 24.27 11.04
N LYS A 610 9.40 24.85 11.89
CA LYS A 610 9.24 24.82 13.34
C LYS A 610 8.01 25.64 13.79
N GLU A 611 7.82 26.83 13.23
CA GLU A 611 6.63 27.66 13.49
C GLU A 611 5.33 27.01 12.96
N LYS A 612 5.38 26.29 11.82
CA LYS A 612 4.24 25.49 11.33
C LYS A 612 3.91 24.31 12.25
N LYS A 613 4.92 23.68 12.86
CA LYS A 613 4.73 22.59 13.85
C LYS A 613 4.07 23.11 15.13
N GLU A 614 4.56 24.22 15.69
CA GLU A 614 3.95 24.86 16.87
C GLU A 614 2.52 25.38 16.58
N LYS A 615 2.25 25.87 15.36
CA LYS A 615 0.89 26.24 14.93
C LYS A 615 -0.03 25.02 14.75
N LYS A 616 0.48 23.87 14.32
CA LYS A 616 -0.29 22.60 14.25
C LYS A 616 -0.65 22.10 15.66
N GLU A 617 0.29 22.13 16.61
CA GLU A 617 0.05 21.73 18.01
C GLU A 617 -0.97 22.66 18.71
N LYS A 618 -0.92 23.97 18.45
CA LYS A 618 -1.95 24.92 18.94
C LYS A 618 -3.31 24.74 18.25
N LYS A 619 -3.34 24.36 16.97
CA LYS A 619 -4.59 24.02 16.26
C LYS A 619 -5.24 22.75 16.81
N HIS A 620 -4.46 21.76 17.23
CA HIS A 620 -4.98 20.53 17.82
C HIS A 620 -5.69 20.79 19.15
N ARG A 621 -5.10 21.63 20.03
CA ARG A 621 -5.76 22.05 21.28
C ARG A 621 -7.03 22.89 21.05
N ALA A 622 -7.07 23.69 19.99
CA ALA A 622 -8.25 24.47 19.62
C ALA A 622 -9.34 23.63 18.90
N LYS A 623 -9.00 22.45 18.37
CA LYS A 623 -9.97 21.51 17.78
C LYS A 623 -10.82 20.84 18.86
N ASP A 624 -10.23 20.51 20.00
CA ASP A 624 -10.96 19.93 21.14
C ASP A 624 -12.00 20.92 21.71
N ASP A 625 -11.69 22.22 21.67
CA ASP A 625 -12.65 23.28 22.03
C ASP A 625 -13.69 23.53 20.93
N LYS A 626 -13.33 23.35 19.65
CA LYS A 626 -14.28 23.47 18.52
C LYS A 626 -15.26 22.31 18.44
N GLN A 627 -14.83 21.07 18.65
CA GLN A 627 -15.73 19.91 18.74
C GLN A 627 -16.72 20.02 19.92
N LYS A 628 -16.42 20.86 20.93
CA LYS A 628 -17.33 21.20 22.02
C LYS A 628 -18.25 22.41 21.74
N THR A 629 -18.01 23.17 20.67
CA THR A 629 -18.83 24.35 20.28
C THR A 629 -19.77 24.09 19.11
N TYR A 630 -19.83 22.87 18.59
CA TYR A 630 -20.82 22.38 17.63
C TYR A 630 -21.71 21.33 18.29
#